data_AF-A0A183VCN1-F1
#
_entry.id   AF-A0A183VCN1-F1
#
_cell.length_a   1.000
_cell.length_b   1.000
_cell.length_c   1.000
_cell.angle_alpha   90.00
_cell.angle_beta   90.00
_cell.angle_gamma   90.00
#
_symmetry.space_group_name_H-M   'P 1'
#
loop_
_entity.id
_entity.type
_entity.pdbx_description
1 polymer ?
#
loop_
_entity_poly.entity_id
_entity_poly.type
_entity_poly.pdbx_seq_one_letter_code
_entity_poly.pdbx_strand_id
1 'polypeptide(L)'
;MLLFVEDIVLVADDPEKLQKLLNELNNKAKKIRPSIHDGKTKWMKNAFCPQLTMKLGNENIELVEQCSYLRQTLQMNNDLGMEVSRRRRAA
;
A
#
# COMPACT_ATOMS: atom_id res chain seq x y z
N MET A 1 -7.62 0.00 8.69
CA MET A 1 -6.18 0.20 8.90
C MET A 1 -5.63 -1.06 9.56
N LEU A 2 -4.60 -1.66 8.98
CA LEU A 2 -3.85 -2.77 9.57
C LEU A 2 -2.44 -2.28 9.89
N LEU A 3 -1.94 -2.63 11.08
CA LEU A 3 -0.62 -2.23 11.57
C LEU A 3 0.15 -3.50 11.98
N PHE A 4 1.36 -3.67 11.48
CA PHE A 4 2.26 -4.71 11.95
C PHE A 4 3.71 -4.21 11.98
N VAL A 5 4.27 -4.11 13.17
CA VAL A 5 5.65 -3.65 13.41
C VAL A 5 5.91 -2.32 12.69
N GLU A 6 6.60 -2.34 11.56
CA GLU A 6 6.98 -1.15 10.77
C GLU A 6 6.10 -0.93 9.53
N ASP A 7 5.21 -1.86 9.19
CA ASP A 7 4.36 -1.80 8.01
C ASP A 7 2.92 -1.41 8.36
N ILE A 8 2.34 -0.53 7.53
CA ILE A 8 0.97 -0.02 7.67
C ILE A 8 0.24 -0.19 6.35
N VAL A 9 -0.99 -0.71 6.40
CA VAL A 9 -1.89 -0.77 5.24
C VAL A 9 -3.10 0.13 5.48
N LEU A 10 -3.27 1.11 4.59
CA LEU A 10 -4.44 1.98 4.50
C LEU A 10 -5.34 1.49 3.37
N VAL A 11 -6.65 1.42 3.65
CA VAL A 11 -7.69 0.99 2.69
C VAL A 11 -8.84 1.97 2.80
N ALA A 12 -9.34 2.46 1.66
CA ALA A 12 -10.51 3.31 1.59
C ALA A 12 -11.31 2.99 0.31
N ASP A 13 -12.60 3.30 0.32
CA ASP A 13 -13.51 3.19 -0.81
C ASP A 13 -13.30 4.28 -1.87
N ASP A 14 -12.69 5.39 -1.46
CA ASP A 14 -12.49 6.58 -2.29
C ASP A 14 -11.01 7.00 -2.26
N PRO A 15 -10.41 7.30 -3.42
CA PRO A 15 -8.99 7.60 -3.50
C PRO A 15 -8.63 8.97 -2.90
N GLU A 16 -9.55 9.95 -2.85
CA GLU A 16 -9.30 11.23 -2.18
C GLU A 16 -9.29 11.06 -0.66
N LYS A 17 -10.20 10.25 -0.12
CA LYS A 17 -10.19 9.83 1.30
C LYS A 17 -8.88 9.13 1.63
N LEU A 18 -8.41 8.22 0.76
CA LEU A 18 -7.14 7.53 0.97
C LEU A 18 -5.95 8.51 1.00
N GLN A 19 -5.91 9.46 0.08
CA GLN A 19 -4.87 10.51 0.04
C GLN A 19 -4.89 11.39 1.30
N LYS A 20 -6.08 11.76 1.79
CA LYS A 20 -6.24 12.50 3.05
C LYS A 20 -5.72 11.71 4.24
N LEU A 21 -6.10 10.43 4.36
CA LEU A 21 -5.62 9.54 5.42
C LEU A 21 -4.10 9.37 5.39
N LEU A 22 -3.52 9.22 4.20
CA LEU A 22 -2.07 9.12 4.04
C LEU A 22 -1.36 10.41 4.47
N ASN A 23 -1.89 11.57 4.09
CA ASN A 23 -1.33 12.86 4.49
C ASN A 23 -1.40 13.08 6.00
N GLU A 24 -2.52 12.73 6.63
CA GLU A 24 -2.65 12.77 8.09
C GLU A 24 -1.66 11.84 8.78
N LEU A 25 -1.52 10.61 8.29
CA LEU A 25 -0.56 9.63 8.81
C LEU A 25 0.87 10.18 8.70
N ASN A 26 1.26 10.69 7.53
CA ASN A 26 2.58 11.28 7.30
C ASN A 26 2.86 12.46 8.26
N ASN A 27 1.87 13.35 8.44
CA ASN A 27 1.99 14.49 9.35
C ASN A 27 2.10 14.08 10.81
N LYS A 28 1.39 13.04 11.25
CA LYS A 28 1.49 12.49 12.61
C LYS A 28 2.81 11.76 12.81
N ALA A 29 3.24 10.94 11.84
CA ALA A 29 4.48 10.17 11.89
C ALA A 29 5.71 11.09 12.00
N LYS A 30 5.75 12.19 11.24
CA LYS A 30 6.81 13.23 11.32
C LYS A 30 7.00 13.80 12.73
N LYS A 31 5.96 13.84 13.57
CA LYS A 31 6.03 14.36 14.95
C LYS A 31 6.67 13.36 15.93
N ILE A 32 6.65 12.08 15.60
CA ILE A 32 7.02 10.98 16.53
C ILE A 32 8.38 10.36 16.13
N ARG A 33 8.97 10.79 15.00
CA ARG A 33 10.27 10.36 14.44
C ARG A 33 10.32 9.06 13.59
N PRO A 34 9.27 8.28 13.33
CA PRO A 34 9.28 7.37 12.18
C PRO A 34 8.95 8.17 10.90
N SER A 35 9.93 8.31 10.00
CA SER A 35 9.68 8.78 8.64
C SER A 35 9.12 7.64 7.81
N ILE A 36 7.96 7.84 7.19
CA ILE A 36 7.44 6.89 6.19
C ILE A 36 8.42 6.87 5.01
N HIS A 37 8.89 5.68 4.65
CA HIS A 37 9.82 5.52 3.55
C HIS A 37 9.07 5.60 2.20
N ASP A 38 9.27 6.69 1.48
CA ASP A 38 8.69 6.95 0.16
C ASP A 38 8.97 5.84 -0.86
N GLY A 39 10.22 5.41 -1.02
CA GLY A 39 10.59 4.36 -1.99
C GLY A 39 10.06 2.96 -1.68
N LYS A 40 9.57 2.70 -0.46
CA LYS A 40 8.89 1.44 -0.10
C LYS A 40 7.38 1.57 -0.09
N THR A 41 6.86 2.80 -0.09
CA THR A 41 5.42 3.05 -0.12
C THR A 41 4.93 2.78 -1.52
N LYS A 42 3.94 1.90 -1.63
CA LYS A 42 3.27 1.57 -2.89
C LYS A 42 1.77 1.75 -2.68
N TRP A 43 1.05 2.02 -3.77
CA TRP A 43 -0.41 2.02 -3.73
C TRP A 43 -0.97 1.11 -4.80
N MET A 44 -2.21 0.68 -4.57
CA MET A 44 -2.92 -0.24 -5.43
C MET A 44 -4.35 0.26 -5.57
N LYS A 45 -4.98 -0.04 -6.71
CA LYS A 45 -6.38 0.29 -6.96
C LYS A 45 -7.09 -0.86 -7.66
N ASN A 46 -8.40 -0.95 -7.49
CA ASN A 46 -9.22 -1.87 -8.26
C ASN A 46 -9.64 -1.25 -9.62
N ALA A 47 -10.35 -2.03 -10.44
CA ALA A 47 -10.83 -1.59 -11.75
C ALA A 47 -11.87 -0.46 -11.68
N PHE A 48 -12.57 -0.31 -10.55
CA PHE A 48 -13.61 0.70 -10.34
C PHE A 48 -13.06 2.06 -9.89
N CYS A 49 -11.82 2.10 -9.42
CA CYS A 49 -11.17 3.33 -8.98
C CYS A 49 -10.72 4.15 -10.21
N PRO A 50 -11.09 5.45 -10.27
CA PRO A 50 -10.64 6.34 -11.34
C PRO A 50 -9.11 6.45 -11.37
N GLN A 51 -8.59 6.93 -12.50
CA GLN A 51 -7.16 7.16 -12.64
C GLN A 51 -6.76 8.41 -11.84
N LEU A 52 -5.91 8.21 -10.84
CA LEU A 52 -5.36 9.24 -9.95
C LEU A 52 -3.86 8.98 -9.79
N THR A 53 -3.12 10.01 -9.38
CA THR A 53 -1.76 9.86 -8.83
C THR A 53 -1.80 10.07 -7.32
N MET A 54 -1.39 9.07 -6.54
CA MET A 54 -1.18 9.24 -5.10
C MET A 54 0.20 9.84 -4.80
N LYS A 55 0.27 10.69 -3.78
CA LYS A 55 1.50 11.38 -3.37
C LYS A 55 1.79 11.17 -1.89
N LEU A 56 3.07 11.05 -1.54
CA LEU A 56 3.55 11.11 -0.17
C LEU A 56 4.43 12.35 -0.01
N GLY A 57 3.87 13.42 0.58
CA GLY A 57 4.53 14.72 0.55
C GLY A 57 4.58 15.26 -0.89
N ASN A 58 5.78 15.43 -1.44
CA ASN A 58 5.97 15.92 -2.81
C ASN A 58 6.24 14.79 -3.83
N GLU A 59 6.46 13.56 -3.36
CA GLU A 59 6.83 12.42 -4.20
C GLU A 59 5.59 11.64 -4.65
N ASN A 60 5.62 11.16 -5.90
CA ASN A 60 4.58 10.27 -6.42
C ASN A 60 4.82 8.85 -5.91
N ILE A 61 3.73 8.20 -5.48
CA ILE A 61 3.77 6.81 -5.03
C ILE A 61 3.56 5.90 -6.23
N GLU A 62 4.39 4.87 -6.33
CA GLU A 62 4.28 3.87 -7.38
C GLU A 62 2.93 3.13 -7.32
N LEU A 63 2.19 3.15 -8.42
CA LEU A 63 1.00 2.33 -8.61
C LEU A 63 1.43 0.92 -9.01
N VAL A 64 1.02 -0.08 -8.24
CA VAL A 64 1.33 -1.48 -8.52
C VAL A 64 0.06 -2.33 -8.63
N GLU A 65 0.13 -3.38 -9.44
CA GLU A 65 -0.94 -4.38 -9.55
C GLU A 65 -0.91 -5.38 -8.39
N GLN A 66 0.25 -5.53 -7.76
CA GLN A 66 0.50 -6.50 -6.70
C GLN A 66 1.43 -5.91 -5.64
N CYS A 67 1.13 -6.16 -4.37
CA CYS A 67 1.98 -5.77 -3.26
C CYS A 67 2.20 -6.94 -2.31
N SER A 68 3.40 -7.09 -1.74
CA SER A 68 3.66 -8.11 -0.74
C SER A 68 3.51 -7.51 0.66
N TYR A 69 2.58 -8.03 1.46
CA TYR A 69 2.39 -7.66 2.86
C TYR A 69 2.44 -8.92 3.72
N LEU A 70 3.28 -8.93 4.76
CA LEU A 70 3.46 -10.10 5.66
C LEU A 70 3.73 -11.42 4.91
N ARG A 71 4.56 -11.35 3.86
CA ARG A 71 4.89 -12.48 2.98
C ARG A 71 3.67 -13.06 2.25
N GLN A 72 2.60 -12.30 2.09
CA GLN A 72 1.46 -12.62 1.24
C GLN A 72 1.40 -11.63 0.09
N THR A 73 1.30 -12.13 -1.14
CA THR A 73 1.04 -11.27 -2.30
C THR A 73 -0.43 -10.89 -2.33
N LEU A 74 -0.72 -9.61 -2.16
CA LEU A 74 -2.02 -8.99 -2.34
C LEU A 74 -2.25 -8.70 -3.82
N GLN A 75 -3.40 -9.11 -4.33
CA GLN A 75 -3.86 -8.85 -5.69
C GLN A 75 -5.36 -8.55 -5.67
N MET A 76 -5.82 -7.72 -6.60
CA MET A 76 -7.23 -7.30 -6.63
C MET A 76 -8.18 -8.38 -7.17
N ASN A 77 -7.66 -9.40 -7.85
CA ASN A 77 -8.42 -10.54 -8.37
C ASN A 77 -8.57 -11.69 -7.35
N ASN A 78 -8.01 -11.55 -6.13
CA ASN A 78 -8.00 -12.57 -5.08
C ASN A 78 -7.46 -13.94 -5.55
N ASP A 79 -6.57 -13.96 -6.55
CA ASP A 79 -5.96 -15.20 -7.02
C ASP A 79 -4.90 -15.71 -6.04
N LEU A 80 -5.24 -16.78 -5.33
CA LEU A 80 -4.32 -17.48 -4.42
C LEU A 80 -3.28 -18.32 -5.18
N GLY A 81 -3.52 -18.66 -6.45
CA GLY A 81 -2.66 -19.55 -7.24
C GLY A 81 -1.25 -19.01 -7.41
N MET A 82 -1.12 -17.69 -7.59
CA MET A 82 0.16 -16.98 -7.65
C MET A 82 0.99 -17.13 -6.38
N GLU A 83 0.39 -16.89 -5.20
CA GLU A 83 1.08 -17.00 -3.91
C GLU A 83 1.45 -18.46 -3.59
N VAL A 84 0.54 -19.42 -3.85
CA VAL A 84 0.83 -20.85 -3.67
C VAL A 84 2.00 -21.29 -4.54
N SER A 85 2.01 -20.88 -5.81
CA SER A 85 3.10 -21.19 -6.75
C SER A 85 4.42 -20.57 -6.30
N ARG A 86 4.41 -19.34 -5.79
CA ARG A 86 5.59 -18.66 -5.23
C ARG A 86 6.15 -19.43 -4.04
N ARG A 87 5.30 -19.88 -3.11
CA ARG A 87 5.74 -20.65 -1.93
C ARG A 87 6.28 -22.02 -2.30
N ARG A 88 5.68 -22.71 -3.27
CA ARG A 88 6.19 -24.01 -3.77
C ARG A 88 7.59 -23.91 -4.36
N ARG A 89 7.94 -22.80 -5.02
CA ARG A 89 9.29 -22.58 -5.60
C ARG A 89 10.35 -22.22 -4.57
N ALA A 90 9.97 -21.76 -3.39
CA ALA A 90 10.88 -21.33 -2.33
C ALA A 90 11.15 -22.43 -1.28
N ALA A 91 10.50 -23.60 -1.43
CA ALA A 91 10.67 -24.80 -0.61
C ALA A 91 11.50 -25.83 -1.37
#